data_AF-A0A3L7Q7T8-F1
#
_entry.id   AF-A0A3L7Q7T8-F1
#
_cell.length_a   1.000
_cell.length_b   1.000
_cell.length_c   1.000
_cell.angle_alpha   90.00
_cell.angle_beta   90.00
_cell.angle_gamma   90.00
#
_symmetry.space_group_name_H-M   'P 1'
#
loop_
_entity.id
_entity.type
_entity.pdbx_description
1 polymer ?
#
loop_
_entity_poly.entity_id
_entity_poly.type
_entity_poly.pdbx_seq_one_letter_code
_entity_poly.pdbx_strand_id
1 'polypeptide(L)'
;MICRHCRTDFEAADSIGSGFTLCQDCWEHDCSRQWWALVALLGNVEEPTVMTEHDVPRIYDPDGENPKDRIGQTKPALHLIPPAAEVLEAVVMGLGARKYGPFNWRSAKVRATVYIAAAKRHLAQWLDGESNDAESGVSHLAHARACLGILLDAQATGNMVDDRPPPGVATTLITQHTGTPPMIQELGQR
;
A
#
# COMPACT_ATOMS: atom_id res chain seq x y z
N MET A 1 -21.07 29.14 -26.68
CA MET A 1 -20.98 30.51 -26.12
C MET A 1 -19.69 31.14 -26.62
N ILE A 2 -19.61 32.46 -26.78
CA ILE A 2 -18.37 33.14 -27.22
C ILE A 2 -17.68 33.74 -26.00
N CYS A 3 -16.42 33.39 -25.76
CA CYS A 3 -15.64 33.95 -24.66
C CYS A 3 -15.45 35.45 -24.87
N ARG A 4 -15.78 36.26 -23.86
CA ARG A 4 -15.66 37.74 -23.95
C ARG A 4 -14.20 38.21 -24.05
N HIS A 5 -13.24 37.39 -23.64
CA HIS A 5 -11.82 37.71 -23.65
C HIS A 5 -11.13 37.26 -24.95
N CYS A 6 -11.07 35.95 -25.21
CA CYS A 6 -10.35 35.41 -26.37
C CYS A 6 -11.21 35.28 -27.65
N ARG A 7 -12.53 35.45 -27.54
CA ARG A 7 -13.50 35.29 -28.64
C ARG A 7 -13.59 33.88 -29.24
N THR A 8 -13.05 32.88 -28.55
CA THR A 8 -13.23 31.47 -28.90
C THR A 8 -14.60 30.95 -28.47
N ASP A 9 -15.16 30.05 -29.26
CA ASP A 9 -16.37 29.31 -28.93
C ASP A 9 -16.09 28.25 -27.84
N PHE A 10 -16.98 28.15 -26.86
CA PHE A 10 -16.90 27.15 -25.78
C PHE A 10 -18.29 26.64 -25.37
N GLU A 11 -18.37 25.46 -24.78
CA GLU A 11 -19.65 24.88 -24.36
C GLU A 11 -20.13 25.48 -23.04
N ALA A 12 -21.44 25.45 -22.79
CA ALA A 12 -21.97 26.04 -21.57
C ALA A 12 -21.57 25.29 -20.29
N ALA A 13 -21.25 23.99 -20.42
CA ALA A 13 -20.72 23.17 -19.33
C ALA A 13 -19.29 23.58 -18.93
N ASP A 14 -18.52 24.18 -19.84
CA ASP A 14 -17.16 24.69 -19.59
C ASP A 14 -17.19 26.09 -18.93
N SER A 15 -18.38 26.62 -18.64
CA SER A 15 -18.59 27.89 -17.95
C SER A 15 -18.74 27.64 -16.46
N ILE A 16 -17.67 27.81 -15.69
CA ILE A 16 -17.73 27.66 -14.23
C ILE A 16 -18.28 28.95 -13.60
N GLY A 17 -19.60 28.98 -13.36
CA GLY A 17 -20.22 29.91 -12.41
C GLY A 17 -20.76 31.21 -13.01
N SER A 18 -22.05 31.43 -12.75
CA SER A 18 -22.92 32.54 -13.18
C SER A 18 -22.32 33.95 -13.07
N GLY A 19 -22.13 34.60 -14.22
CA GLY A 19 -21.96 36.05 -14.33
C GLY A 19 -21.04 36.51 -15.46
N PHE A 20 -20.04 35.70 -15.82
CA PHE A 20 -18.99 36.07 -16.77
C PHE A 20 -18.89 35.04 -17.90
N THR A 21 -19.16 35.46 -19.13
CA THR A 21 -19.05 34.60 -20.32
C THR A 21 -17.58 34.41 -20.72
N LEU A 22 -16.84 33.61 -19.95
CA LEU A 22 -15.42 33.30 -20.15
C LEU A 22 -15.23 31.79 -20.36
N CYS A 23 -14.29 31.39 -21.23
CA CYS A 23 -13.85 30.00 -21.32
C CYS A 23 -12.91 29.64 -20.15
N GLN A 24 -12.75 28.34 -19.89
CA GLN A 24 -11.89 27.79 -18.84
C GLN A 24 -10.48 28.41 -18.84
N ASP A 25 -9.79 28.42 -19.98
CA ASP A 25 -8.41 28.94 -20.07
C ASP A 25 -8.32 30.43 -19.72
N CYS A 26 -9.29 31.24 -20.17
CA CYS A 26 -9.31 32.68 -19.85
C CYS A 26 -9.67 32.91 -18.38
N TRP A 27 -10.56 32.10 -17.80
CA TRP A 27 -10.89 32.18 -16.39
C TRP A 27 -9.69 31.78 -15.52
N GLU A 28 -9.00 30.69 -15.84
CA GLU A 28 -7.79 30.27 -15.11
C GLU A 28 -6.71 31.36 -15.17
N HIS A 29 -6.54 32.02 -16.31
CA HIS A 29 -5.57 33.09 -16.49
C HIS A 29 -5.95 34.38 -15.73
N ASP A 30 -7.21 34.82 -15.82
CA ASP A 30 -7.67 36.06 -15.15
C ASP A 30 -7.84 35.87 -13.63
N CYS A 31 -8.35 34.71 -13.19
CA CYS A 31 -8.47 34.38 -11.76
C CYS A 31 -7.09 34.16 -11.13
N SER A 32 -6.16 33.52 -11.84
CA SER A 32 -4.73 33.46 -11.45
C SER A 32 -4.15 34.86 -11.28
N ARG A 33 -4.32 35.75 -12.27
CA ARG A 33 -3.78 37.11 -12.20
C ARG A 33 -4.37 37.94 -11.07
N GLN A 34 -5.69 37.86 -10.85
CA GLN A 34 -6.34 38.59 -9.76
C GLN A 34 -5.98 37.99 -8.39
N TRP A 35 -5.88 36.66 -8.28
CA TRP A 35 -5.42 35.96 -7.09
C TRP A 35 -3.97 36.33 -6.76
N TRP A 36 -3.06 36.25 -7.72
CA TRP A 36 -1.65 36.63 -7.51
C TRP A 36 -1.47 38.14 -7.30
N ALA A 37 -2.28 39.00 -7.92
CA ALA A 37 -2.27 40.44 -7.64
C ALA A 37 -2.79 40.75 -6.23
N LEU A 38 -3.82 40.04 -5.76
CA LEU A 38 -4.32 40.14 -4.39
C LEU A 38 -3.28 39.60 -3.38
N VAL A 39 -2.65 38.47 -3.67
CA VAL A 39 -1.54 37.91 -2.88
C VAL A 39 -0.36 38.90 -2.82
N ALA A 40 -0.03 39.56 -3.93
CA ALA A 40 1.02 40.58 -3.98
C ALA A 40 0.64 41.87 -3.23
N LEU A 41 -0.64 42.26 -3.22
CA LEU A 41 -1.14 43.42 -2.45
C LEU A 41 -1.25 43.14 -0.95
N LEU A 42 -1.51 41.89 -0.56
CA LEU A 42 -1.61 41.46 0.84
C LEU A 42 -0.29 40.96 1.42
N GLY A 43 0.72 40.74 0.58
CA GLY A 43 2.00 40.16 0.96
C GLY A 43 3.16 41.14 0.84
N ASN A 44 3.54 41.77 1.94
CA ASN A 44 4.96 41.98 2.24
C ASN A 44 5.59 40.60 2.51
N VAL A 45 5.70 39.78 1.48
CA VAL A 45 6.54 38.60 1.50
C VAL A 45 7.72 38.95 0.63
N GLU A 46 8.83 39.33 1.27
CA GLU A 46 10.15 39.06 0.71
C GLU A 46 10.08 37.66 0.08
N GLU A 47 10.51 37.52 -1.18
CA GLU A 47 10.57 36.21 -1.83
C GLU A 47 11.13 35.22 -0.80
N PRO A 48 10.34 34.25 -0.32
CA PRO A 48 10.88 33.30 0.62
C PRO A 48 12.03 32.65 -0.15
N THR A 49 13.25 32.84 0.32
CA THR A 49 14.41 32.11 -0.18
C THR A 49 14.09 30.66 0.05
N VAL A 50 13.48 30.02 -0.94
CA VAL A 50 13.17 28.60 -0.91
C VAL A 50 14.53 27.95 -0.87
N MET A 51 14.94 27.51 0.31
CA MET A 51 16.11 26.66 0.44
C MET A 51 15.82 25.43 -0.42
N THR A 52 16.52 25.34 -1.54
CA THR A 52 16.46 24.14 -2.37
C THR A 52 17.27 23.04 -1.67
N GLU A 53 17.09 21.78 -2.07
CA GLU A 53 17.88 20.66 -1.52
C GLU A 53 19.40 20.86 -1.68
N HIS A 54 19.82 21.76 -2.57
CA HIS A 54 21.21 22.18 -2.76
C HIS A 54 21.73 23.15 -1.68
N ASP A 55 20.86 23.89 -1.00
CA ASP A 55 21.21 24.90 0.01
C ASP A 55 21.31 24.31 1.43
N VAL A 56 20.93 23.05 1.60
CA VAL A 56 21.02 22.33 2.88
C VAL A 56 22.47 21.89 3.10
N PRO A 57 23.13 22.24 4.23
CA PRO A 57 24.47 21.76 4.51
C PRO A 57 24.48 20.24 4.49
N ARG A 58 25.27 19.65 3.57
CA ARG A 58 25.46 18.21 3.54
C ARG A 58 26.18 17.80 4.82
N ILE A 59 25.46 17.17 5.74
CA ILE A 59 26.00 16.46 6.91
C ILE A 59 26.81 15.21 6.47
N TYR A 60 26.89 14.95 5.16
CA TYR A 60 27.53 13.79 4.56
C TYR A 60 29.05 13.93 4.57
N ASP A 61 29.70 13.10 5.39
CA ASP A 61 31.11 12.75 5.26
C ASP A 61 31.23 11.62 4.21
N PRO A 62 31.88 11.84 3.05
CA PRO A 62 32.04 10.82 2.02
C PRO A 62 32.90 9.63 2.46
N ASP A 63 33.72 9.81 3.50
CA ASP A 63 34.59 8.78 4.07
C ASP A 63 34.00 8.14 5.34
N GLY A 64 32.84 8.62 5.81
CA GLY A 64 32.13 8.15 6.99
C GLY A 64 31.03 7.12 6.69
N GLU A 65 30.72 6.27 7.68
CA GLU A 65 29.60 5.33 7.57
C GLU A 65 28.27 6.11 7.42
N ASN A 66 27.54 5.86 6.33
CA ASN A 66 26.27 6.53 6.04
C ASN A 66 25.29 6.34 7.21
N PRO A 67 24.85 7.43 7.88
CA PRO A 67 23.95 7.33 9.03
C PRO A 67 22.62 6.62 8.71
N LYS A 68 22.15 6.67 7.45
CA LYS A 68 20.96 5.94 7.00
C LYS A 68 21.19 4.43 6.92
N ASP A 69 22.41 3.97 6.64
CA ASP A 69 22.73 2.55 6.55
C ASP A 69 22.77 1.95 7.96
N ARG A 70 23.43 2.62 8.92
CA ARG A 70 23.50 2.17 10.32
C ARG A 70 22.13 2.11 11.00
N ILE A 71 21.28 3.13 10.82
CA ILE A 71 19.90 3.13 11.36
C ILE A 71 18.99 2.24 10.51
N GLY A 72 19.27 2.09 9.22
CA GLY A 72 18.51 1.24 8.31
C GLY A 72 18.59 -0.23 8.70
N GLN A 73 19.75 -0.69 9.15
CA GLN A 73 19.97 -2.07 9.61
C GLN A 73 19.13 -2.45 10.85
N THR A 74 18.67 -1.48 11.64
CA THR A 74 17.81 -1.76 12.80
C THR A 74 16.33 -1.89 12.43
N LYS A 75 15.94 -1.64 11.18
CA LYS A 75 14.56 -1.68 10.71
C LYS A 75 14.27 -3.00 9.99
N PRO A 76 13.03 -3.50 10.03
CA PRO A 76 12.63 -4.63 9.19
C PRO A 76 12.89 -4.33 7.70
N ALA A 77 13.68 -5.18 7.07
CA ALA A 77 14.00 -5.10 5.65
C ALA A 77 12.84 -5.63 4.80
N LEU A 78 11.86 -4.78 4.48
CA LEU A 78 10.65 -5.19 3.75
C LEU A 78 10.94 -5.82 2.37
N HIS A 79 12.07 -5.49 1.74
CA HIS A 79 12.53 -6.08 0.49
C HIS A 79 12.86 -7.59 0.60
N LEU A 80 12.88 -8.16 1.81
CA LEU A 80 13.04 -9.60 2.02
C LEU A 80 11.76 -10.40 1.70
N ILE A 81 10.62 -9.73 1.50
CA ILE A 81 9.44 -10.37 0.94
C ILE A 81 9.74 -10.63 -0.55
N PRO A 82 9.65 -11.88 -1.04
CA PRO A 82 9.87 -12.16 -2.47
C PRO A 82 8.90 -11.33 -3.34
N PRO A 83 9.39 -10.58 -4.36
CA PRO A 83 8.54 -9.72 -5.18
C PRO A 83 7.37 -10.45 -5.84
N ALA A 84 7.54 -11.73 -6.20
CA ALA A 84 6.45 -12.55 -6.74
C ALA A 84 5.31 -12.73 -5.74
N ALA A 85 5.63 -12.90 -4.45
CA ALA A 85 4.63 -13.03 -3.40
C ALA A 85 3.88 -11.71 -3.18
N GLU A 86 4.62 -10.59 -3.16
CA GLU A 86 4.05 -9.25 -3.02
C GLU A 86 3.10 -8.89 -4.16
N VAL A 87 3.53 -9.08 -5.42
CA VAL A 87 2.73 -8.74 -6.60
C VAL A 87 1.47 -9.59 -6.68
N LEU A 88 1.57 -10.91 -6.48
CA LEU A 88 0.41 -11.79 -6.59
C LEU A 88 -0.59 -11.56 -5.45
N GLU A 89 -0.11 -11.31 -4.23
CA GLU A 89 -0.97 -10.92 -3.11
C GLU A 89 -1.67 -9.59 -3.38
N ALA A 90 -0.96 -8.59 -3.93
CA ALA A 90 -1.55 -7.31 -4.31
C ALA A 90 -2.64 -7.46 -5.39
N VAL A 91 -2.48 -8.36 -6.37
CA VAL A 91 -3.52 -8.66 -7.36
C VAL A 91 -4.79 -9.18 -6.69
N VAL A 92 -4.67 -10.12 -5.75
CA VAL A 92 -5.82 -10.66 -5.00
C VAL A 92 -6.47 -9.60 -4.12
N MET A 93 -5.67 -8.83 -3.38
CA MET A 93 -6.17 -7.71 -2.57
C MET A 93 -6.91 -6.69 -3.45
N GLY A 94 -6.43 -6.45 -4.67
CA GLY A 94 -7.07 -5.60 -5.66
C GLY A 94 -8.44 -6.12 -6.13
N LEU A 95 -8.62 -7.44 -6.25
CA LEU A 95 -9.94 -8.05 -6.50
C LEU A 95 -10.91 -7.73 -5.35
N GLY A 96 -10.47 -7.90 -4.11
CA GLY A 96 -11.24 -7.55 -2.92
C GLY A 96 -11.57 -6.06 -2.86
N ALA A 97 -10.59 -5.21 -3.14
CA ALA A 97 -10.73 -3.75 -3.13
C ALA A 97 -11.75 -3.27 -4.16
N ARG A 98 -11.79 -3.87 -5.36
CA ARG A 98 -12.81 -3.57 -6.38
C ARG A 98 -14.22 -3.93 -5.93
N LYS A 99 -14.37 -5.03 -5.17
CA LYS A 99 -15.68 -5.54 -4.74
C LYS A 99 -16.21 -4.87 -3.47
N TYR A 100 -15.32 -4.56 -2.53
CA TYR A 100 -15.70 -4.14 -1.17
C TYR A 100 -15.04 -2.84 -0.69
N GLY A 101 -14.20 -2.23 -1.52
CA GLY A 101 -13.33 -1.11 -1.15
C GLY A 101 -11.99 -1.60 -0.55
N PRO A 102 -10.90 -0.83 -0.75
CA PRO A 102 -9.60 -1.16 -0.16
C PRO A 102 -9.65 -1.06 1.37
N PHE A 103 -8.93 -1.93 2.07
CA PHE A 103 -8.85 -1.95 3.53
C PHE A 103 -10.20 -2.01 4.28
N ASN A 104 -11.26 -2.53 3.65
CA ASN A 104 -12.60 -2.61 4.24
C ASN A 104 -12.62 -3.38 5.58
N TRP A 105 -11.70 -4.34 5.75
CA TRP A 105 -11.50 -5.13 6.96
C TRP A 105 -10.97 -4.34 8.16
N ARG A 106 -10.60 -3.06 8.01
CA ARG A 106 -10.29 -2.17 9.14
C ARG A 106 -11.54 -1.47 9.68
N SER A 107 -12.58 -1.34 8.87
CA SER A 107 -13.87 -0.76 9.25
C SER A 107 -14.89 -1.82 9.65
N ALA A 108 -14.81 -3.01 9.04
CA ALA A 108 -15.67 -4.16 9.34
C ALA A 108 -14.90 -5.21 10.15
N LYS A 109 -15.52 -5.74 11.21
CA LYS A 109 -14.89 -6.75 12.08
C LYS A 109 -14.53 -8.03 11.32
N VAL A 110 -13.32 -8.54 11.57
CA VAL A 110 -12.77 -9.76 10.94
C VAL A 110 -12.86 -10.93 11.90
N ARG A 111 -13.64 -11.97 11.58
CA ARG A 111 -13.67 -13.20 12.40
C ARG A 111 -12.52 -14.13 12.04
N ALA A 112 -11.71 -14.51 13.01
CA ALA A 112 -10.51 -15.31 12.80
C ALA A 112 -10.79 -16.64 12.08
N THR A 113 -11.80 -17.38 12.54
CA THR A 113 -12.14 -18.71 12.00
C THR A 113 -12.55 -18.67 10.52
N VAL A 114 -13.23 -17.61 10.07
CA VAL A 114 -13.70 -17.46 8.69
C VAL A 114 -12.52 -17.37 7.73
N TYR A 115 -11.55 -16.52 8.03
CA TYR A 115 -10.38 -16.31 7.19
C TYR A 115 -9.40 -17.48 7.25
N ILE A 116 -9.27 -18.14 8.42
CA ILE A 116 -8.51 -19.40 8.52
C ILE A 116 -9.14 -20.48 7.65
N ALA A 117 -10.48 -20.64 7.68
CA ALA A 117 -11.17 -21.62 6.87
C ALA A 117 -11.02 -21.33 5.35
N ALA A 118 -11.10 -20.05 4.96
CA ALA A 118 -10.87 -19.64 3.57
C ALA A 118 -9.44 -19.96 3.11
N ALA A 119 -8.43 -19.56 3.89
CA ALA A 119 -7.03 -19.86 3.58
C ALA A 119 -6.79 -21.38 3.46
N LYS A 120 -7.34 -22.19 4.38
CA LYS A 120 -7.24 -23.65 4.35
C LYS A 120 -7.84 -24.26 3.08
N ARG A 121 -8.95 -23.73 2.56
CA ARG A 121 -9.53 -24.22 1.29
C ARG A 121 -8.61 -23.95 0.11
N HIS A 122 -8.00 -22.78 0.02
CA HIS A 122 -7.04 -22.50 -1.05
C HIS A 122 -5.77 -23.37 -0.91
N LEU A 123 -5.25 -23.54 0.30
CA LEU A 123 -4.10 -24.43 0.55
C LEU A 123 -4.42 -25.89 0.22
N ALA A 124 -5.62 -26.37 0.53
CA ALA A 124 -6.04 -27.72 0.21
C ALA A 124 -6.14 -27.95 -1.30
N GLN A 125 -6.79 -27.05 -2.05
CA GLN A 125 -6.87 -27.13 -3.52
C GLN A 125 -5.48 -27.08 -4.16
N TRP A 126 -4.59 -26.22 -3.65
CA TRP A 126 -3.22 -26.16 -4.11
C TRP A 126 -2.44 -27.46 -3.87
N LEU A 127 -2.59 -28.03 -2.68
CA LEU A 127 -1.98 -29.31 -2.33
C LEU A 127 -2.52 -30.46 -3.19
N ASP A 128 -3.78 -30.39 -3.61
CA ASP A 128 -4.45 -31.37 -4.47
C ASP A 128 -4.14 -31.19 -5.98
N GLY A 129 -3.26 -30.23 -6.32
CA GLY A 129 -2.71 -30.06 -7.65
C GLY A 129 -3.24 -28.86 -8.44
N GLU A 130 -4.20 -28.10 -7.91
CA GLU A 130 -4.73 -26.91 -8.59
C GLU A 130 -3.83 -25.69 -8.36
N SER A 131 -3.37 -25.05 -9.43
CA SER A 131 -2.48 -23.88 -9.29
C SER A 131 -3.23 -22.58 -9.02
N ASN A 132 -4.35 -22.37 -9.72
CA ASN A 132 -5.11 -21.12 -9.73
C ASN A 132 -6.58 -21.38 -9.41
N ASP A 133 -7.16 -20.45 -8.65
CA ASP A 133 -8.56 -20.43 -8.30
C ASP A 133 -9.44 -20.20 -9.54
N ALA A 134 -10.44 -21.07 -9.73
CA ALA A 134 -11.27 -21.06 -10.94
C ALA A 134 -12.14 -19.81 -11.10
N GLU A 135 -12.54 -19.16 -10.01
CA GLU A 135 -13.39 -17.96 -10.06
C GLU A 135 -12.59 -16.72 -10.47
N SER A 136 -11.39 -16.57 -9.93
CA SER A 136 -10.55 -15.39 -10.11
C SER A 136 -9.47 -15.54 -11.18
N GLY A 137 -9.08 -16.77 -11.50
CA GLY A 137 -7.92 -17.09 -12.35
C GLY A 137 -6.56 -16.80 -11.70
N VAL A 138 -6.52 -16.52 -10.39
CA VAL A 138 -5.29 -16.15 -9.66
C VAL A 138 -4.85 -17.29 -8.73
N SER A 139 -3.54 -17.36 -8.42
CA SER A 139 -2.94 -18.42 -7.61
C SER A 139 -3.66 -18.65 -6.27
N HIS A 140 -3.91 -19.92 -5.93
CA HIS A 140 -4.41 -20.31 -4.60
C HIS A 140 -3.48 -19.85 -3.47
N LEU A 141 -2.16 -19.89 -3.67
CA LEU A 141 -1.20 -19.42 -2.68
C LEU A 141 -1.34 -17.91 -2.44
N ALA A 142 -1.63 -17.13 -3.48
CA ALA A 142 -1.86 -15.70 -3.35
C ALA A 142 -3.14 -15.40 -2.56
N HIS A 143 -4.22 -16.15 -2.79
CA HIS A 143 -5.44 -16.06 -1.98
C HIS A 143 -5.24 -16.43 -0.52
N ALA A 144 -4.49 -17.50 -0.25
CA ALA A 144 -4.14 -17.89 1.10
C ALA A 144 -3.32 -16.79 1.80
N ARG A 145 -2.33 -16.20 1.12
CA ARG A 145 -1.55 -15.07 1.64
C ARG A 145 -2.43 -13.86 1.94
N ALA A 146 -3.31 -13.47 1.02
CA ALA A 146 -4.23 -12.35 1.24
C ALA A 146 -5.13 -12.55 2.47
N CYS A 147 -5.65 -13.77 2.68
CA CYS A 147 -6.42 -14.11 3.88
C CYS A 147 -5.59 -13.94 5.16
N LEU A 148 -4.34 -14.42 5.16
CA LEU A 148 -3.44 -14.31 6.30
C LEU A 148 -2.98 -12.86 6.54
N GLY A 149 -2.74 -12.08 5.48
CA GLY A 149 -2.40 -10.66 5.56
C GLY A 149 -3.52 -9.84 6.20
N ILE A 150 -4.78 -10.09 5.81
CA ILE A 150 -5.94 -9.45 6.45
C ILE A 150 -6.04 -9.83 7.93
N LEU A 151 -5.79 -11.10 8.29
CA LEU A 151 -5.80 -11.52 9.70
C LEU A 151 -4.70 -10.83 10.53
N LEU A 152 -3.47 -10.76 10.00
CA LEU A 152 -2.37 -10.08 10.66
C LEU A 152 -2.68 -8.59 10.88
N ASP A 153 -3.22 -7.92 9.86
CA ASP A 153 -3.59 -6.50 9.96
C ASP A 153 -4.74 -6.28 10.95
N ALA A 154 -5.77 -7.13 10.90
CA ALA A 154 -6.90 -7.05 11.82
C ALA A 154 -6.47 -7.33 13.28
N GLN A 155 -5.52 -8.24 13.50
CA GLN A 155 -4.95 -8.50 14.81
C GLN A 155 -4.14 -7.30 15.31
N ALA A 156 -3.27 -6.72 14.46
CA ALA A 156 -2.44 -5.58 14.81
C ALA A 156 -3.26 -4.29 15.09
N THR A 157 -4.39 -4.13 14.41
CA THR A 157 -5.27 -2.97 14.55
C THR A 157 -6.39 -3.14 15.59
N GLY A 158 -6.50 -4.31 16.22
CA GLY A 158 -7.58 -4.63 17.18
C GLY A 158 -8.96 -4.78 16.53
N ASN A 159 -9.01 -4.99 15.21
CA ASN A 159 -10.26 -5.17 14.48
C ASN A 159 -10.65 -6.64 14.28
N MET A 160 -9.80 -7.57 14.71
CA MET A 160 -10.09 -9.00 14.73
C MET A 160 -11.03 -9.36 15.88
N VAL A 161 -12.06 -10.15 15.57
CA VAL A 161 -12.84 -10.94 16.53
C VAL A 161 -12.17 -12.29 16.62
N ASP A 162 -11.52 -12.53 17.75
CA ASP A 162 -10.85 -13.79 18.04
C ASP A 162 -11.88 -14.84 18.50
N ASP A 163 -12.41 -15.60 17.55
CA ASP A 163 -13.35 -16.70 17.77
C ASP A 163 -12.68 -18.08 17.67
N ARG A 164 -11.35 -18.14 17.89
CA ARG A 164 -10.60 -19.40 17.92
C ARG A 164 -11.01 -20.25 19.12
N PRO A 165 -10.95 -21.59 19.03
CA PRO A 165 -11.18 -22.45 20.18
C PRO A 165 -10.13 -22.20 21.27
N PRO A 166 -10.40 -22.59 22.53
CA PRO A 166 -9.39 -22.59 23.59
C PRO A 166 -8.11 -23.33 23.14
N PRO A 167 -6.94 -22.95 23.65
CA PRO A 167 -5.66 -23.56 23.26
C PRO A 167 -5.68 -25.09 23.31
N GLY A 168 -5.32 -25.73 22.20
CA GLY A 168 -5.20 -27.18 22.08
C GLY A 168 -3.76 -27.69 22.19
N VAL A 169 -3.57 -29.02 22.11
CA VAL A 169 -2.27 -29.69 22.29
C VAL A 169 -1.41 -29.80 21.02
N ALA A 170 -1.82 -29.16 19.93
CA ALA A 170 -1.21 -29.33 18.61
C ALA A 170 0.30 -29.05 18.61
N THR A 171 0.74 -27.97 19.28
CA THR A 171 2.17 -27.62 19.41
C THR A 171 2.98 -28.73 20.08
N THR A 172 2.43 -29.32 21.15
CA THR A 172 3.06 -30.44 21.86
C THR A 172 3.20 -31.65 20.95
N LEU A 173 2.15 -32.01 20.22
CA LEU A 173 2.17 -33.15 19.29
C LEU A 173 3.17 -32.95 18.16
N ILE A 174 3.22 -31.76 17.54
CA ILE A 174 4.20 -31.45 16.49
C ILE A 174 5.62 -31.59 17.04
N THR A 175 5.87 -31.07 18.24
CA THR A 175 7.20 -31.14 18.88
C THR A 175 7.59 -32.60 19.16
N GLN A 176 6.66 -33.42 19.67
CA GLN A 176 6.90 -34.84 19.95
C GLN A 176 7.21 -35.67 18.69
N HIS A 177 6.66 -35.29 17.53
CA HIS A 177 6.86 -35.99 16.26
C HIS A 177 7.91 -35.35 15.33
N THR A 178 8.56 -34.28 15.77
CA THR A 178 9.65 -33.65 14.98
C THR A 178 10.97 -34.34 15.31
N GLY A 179 11.53 -35.06 14.34
CA GLY A 179 12.86 -35.65 14.47
C GLY A 179 13.95 -34.58 14.54
N THR A 180 15.05 -34.85 15.25
CA THR A 180 16.25 -34.00 15.17
C THR A 180 16.93 -34.30 13.83
N PRO A 181 17.15 -33.29 12.96
CA PRO A 181 17.92 -33.49 11.74
C PRO A 181 19.31 -34.02 12.10
N PRO A 182 19.90 -34.92 11.29
CA PRO A 182 21.28 -35.34 11.53
C PRO A 182 22.17 -34.10 11.56
N MET A 183 23.04 -34.00 12.59
CA MET A 183 24.07 -32.97 12.60
C MET A 183 24.86 -33.10 11.30
N ILE A 184 24.94 -32.01 10.53
CA ILE A 184 25.78 -31.94 9.34
C ILE A 184 27.20 -32.22 9.83
N GLN A 185 27.69 -33.43 9.60
CA GLN A 185 29.08 -33.78 9.82
C GLN A 185 29.89 -32.80 8.96
N GLU A 186 30.73 -32.00 9.60
CA GLU A 186 31.50 -30.93 8.96
C GLU A 186 32.10 -31.46 7.66
N LEU A 187 31.73 -30.84 6.53
CA LEU A 187 32.35 -31.06 5.23
C LEU A 187 33.79 -30.52 5.28
N GLY A 188 34.65 -31.23 6.00
CA GLY A 188 36.06 -30.95 6.18
C GLY A 188 36.86 -32.21 5.94
N GLN A 189 37.21 -32.45 4.66
CA GLN A 189 38.43 -33.11 4.17
C GLN A 189 38.27 -33.47 2.69
N ARG A 190 38.57 -32.51 1.81
CA ARG A 190 39.19 -32.78 0.51
C ARG A 190 40.41 -31.88 0.39
#